data_AF-A0A919WC82-F1
#
_entry.id   AF-A0A919WC82-F1
#
_cell.length_a   1.000
_cell.length_b   1.000
_cell.length_c   1.000
_cell.angle_alpha   90.00
_cell.angle_beta   90.00
_cell.angle_gamma   90.00
#
_symmetry.space_group_name_H-M   'P 1'
#
loop_
_entity.id
_entity.type
_entity.pdbx_description
1 polymer ?
#
loop_
_entity_poly.entity_id
_entity_poly.type
_entity_poly.pdbx_seq_one_letter_code
_entity_poly.pdbx_strand_id
1 'polypeptide(L)' 'MIELDCLGQKCPLPVIALAKRIRDVEVGETVTVLADDPAAANDIPAWCRMKKQEYLGSPRPHAFAVRRLS' A
#
# COMPACT_ATOMS: atom_id res chain seq x y z
N MET A 1 -5.95 -12.06 2.39
CA MET A 1 -4.89 -11.07 2.67
C MET A 1 -3.89 -11.14 1.53
N ILE A 2 -3.70 -10.03 0.82
CA ILE A 2 -2.85 -9.98 -0.38
C ILE A 2 -1.60 -9.19 -0.05
N GLU A 3 -0.42 -9.80 -0.25
CA GLU A 3 0.86 -9.13 -0.04
C GLU A 3 1.51 -8.77 -1.39
N LEU A 4 2.07 -7.56 -1.46
CA LEU A 4 2.86 -7.05 -2.57
C LEU A 4 4.30 -6.89 -2.12
N ASP A 5 5.19 -7.71 -2.67
CA ASP A 5 6.61 -7.55 -2.44
C ASP A 5 7.17 -6.43 -3.33
N CYS A 6 7.56 -5.32 -2.70
CA CYS A 6 8.24 -4.18 -3.32
C CYS A 6 9.55 -3.86 -2.59
N LEU A 7 10.15 -4.84 -1.89
CA LEU A 7 11.45 -4.66 -1.23
C LEU A 7 12.54 -4.40 -2.28
N GLY A 8 13.45 -3.49 -1.96
CA GLY A 8 14.49 -3.00 -2.88
C GLY A 8 13.97 -2.05 -3.96
N GLN A 9 12.66 -1.82 -4.05
CA GLN A 9 12.08 -0.86 -4.99
C GLN A 9 11.95 0.52 -4.33
N LYS A 10 12.38 1.55 -5.05
CA LYS A 10 12.27 2.95 -4.60
C LYS A 10 10.98 3.60 -5.09
N CYS A 11 10.55 4.64 -4.39
CA CYS A 11 9.48 5.51 -4.83
C CYS A 11 9.70 5.98 -6.29
N PRO A 12 8.67 5.93 -7.16
CA PRO A 12 7.25 5.68 -6.87
C PRO A 12 6.78 4.22 -7.06
N LEU A 13 7.68 3.26 -7.20
CA LEU A 13 7.31 1.89 -7.59
C LEU A 13 6.35 1.18 -6.60
N PRO A 14 6.56 1.21 -5.27
CA PRO A 14 5.62 0.56 -4.33
C PRO A 14 4.20 1.13 -4.41
N VAL A 15 4.08 2.44 -4.63
CA VAL A 15 2.78 3.12 -4.78
C VAL A 15 2.11 2.74 -6.09
N ILE A 16 2.87 2.62 -7.18
CA ILE A 16 2.34 2.16 -8.48
C ILE A 16 1.86 0.71 -8.38
N ALA A 17 2.61 -0.17 -7.70
CA ALA A 17 2.22 -1.55 -7.48
C ALA A 17 0.93 -1.65 -6.66
N LEU A 18 0.84 -0.90 -5.56
CA LEU A 18 -0.39 -0.76 -4.76
C LEU A 18 -1.56 -0.28 -5.62
N ALA A 19 -1.38 0.82 -6.35
CA ALA A 19 -2.43 1.41 -7.18
C ALA A 19 -2.93 0.48 -8.29
N LYS A 20 -2.07 -0.41 -8.80
CA LYS A 20 -2.48 -1.46 -9.73
C LYS A 20 -3.31 -2.51 -9.02
N ARG A 21 -2.74 -3.15 -7.99
CA ARG A 21 -3.37 -4.30 -7.32
C ARG A 21 -4.68 -3.96 -6.60
N ILE A 22 -4.77 -2.79 -5.98
CA ILE A 22 -5.96 -2.39 -5.22
C ILE A 22 -7.23 -2.32 -6.09
N ARG A 23 -7.09 -2.21 -7.42
CA ARG A 23 -8.23 -2.22 -8.34
C ARG A 23 -8.76 -3.62 -8.60
N ASP A 24 -7.94 -4.64 -8.36
CA ASP A 24 -8.24 -6.05 -8.62
C ASP A 24 -8.79 -6.77 -7.38
N VAL A 25 -8.79 -6.13 -6.20
CA VAL A 25 -9.32 -6.69 -4.93
C VAL A 25 -10.73 -6.19 -4.66
N GLU A 26 -11.53 -6.93 -3.91
CA GLU A 26 -12.91 -6.49 -3.60
C GLU A 26 -12.93 -5.31 -2.62
N VAL A 27 -14.02 -4.54 -2.63
CA VAL A 27 -14.23 -3.48 -1.62
C VAL A 27 -14.33 -4.12 -0.24
N GLY A 28 -13.58 -3.58 0.72
CA GLY A 28 -13.42 -4.14 2.06
C GLY A 28 -12.18 -5.02 2.21
N GLU A 29 -11.56 -5.49 1.12
CA GLU A 29 -10.34 -6.27 1.19
C GLU A 29 -9.11 -5.41 1.52
N THR A 30 -8.09 -6.09 2.07
CA THR A 30 -6.83 -5.47 2.50
C THR A 30 -5.65 -5.98 1.67
N VAL A 31 -4.86 -5.02 1.18
CA VAL A 31 -3.57 -5.22 0.52
C VAL A 31 -2.46 -4.74 1.44
N THR A 32 -1.43 -5.55 1.62
CA THR A 32 -0.22 -5.19 2.36
C THR A 32 0.93 -4.97 1.38
N VAL A 33 1.55 -3.81 1.43
CA VAL A 33 2.74 -3.48 0.62
C VAL A 33 3.98 -3.68 1.48
N LEU A 34 4.92 -4.50 1.03
CA LEU A 34 6.24 -4.63 1.63
C LEU A 34 7.20 -3.68 0.93
N ALA A 35 7.73 -2.69 1.64
CA ALA A 35 8.67 -1.70 1.11
C ALA A 35 9.68 -1.26 2.17
N ASP A 36 10.96 -1.27 1.81
CA ASP A 36 12.09 -0.87 2.64
C ASP A 36 12.55 0.58 2.39
N ASP A 37 12.04 1.22 1.33
CA ASP A 37 12.22 2.64 1.09
C ASP A 37 11.56 3.48 2.21
N PRO A 38 12.31 4.32 2.94
CA PRO A 38 11.75 5.23 3.94
C PRO A 38 10.64 6.15 3.40
N ALA A 39 10.66 6.47 2.10
CA ALA A 39 9.62 7.28 1.48
C ALA A 39 8.23 6.62 1.54
N ALA A 40 8.17 5.28 1.50
CA ALA A 40 6.91 4.53 1.52
C ALA A 40 6.05 4.83 2.76
N ALA A 41 6.69 5.13 3.90
CA ALA A 41 5.99 5.49 5.14
C ALA A 41 5.20 6.81 5.03
N ASN A 42 5.58 7.70 4.10
CA ASN A 42 4.86 8.94 3.82
C ASN A 42 3.96 8.81 2.58
N ASP A 43 4.46 8.14 1.55
CA ASP A 43 3.81 8.08 0.24
C ASP A 43 2.57 7.19 0.24
N ILE A 44 2.58 6.05 0.93
CA ILE A 44 1.44 5.15 0.99
C ILE A 44 0.25 5.81 1.73
N PRO A 45 0.43 6.41 2.93
CA PRO A 45 -0.66 7.14 3.58
C PRO A 45 -1.14 8.34 2.77
N ALA A 46 -0.24 9.07 2.09
CA ALA A 46 -0.61 10.17 1.22
C ALA A 46 -1.46 9.70 0.04
N TRP A 47 -1.06 8.60 -0.60
CA TRP A 47 -1.81 7.99 -1.69
C TRP A 47 -3.19 7.52 -1.23
N CYS A 48 -3.30 6.89 -0.05
CA CYS A 48 -4.58 6.48 0.53
C CYS A 48 -5.54 7.67 0.69
N ARG A 49 -5.05 8.80 1.23
CA ARG A 49 -5.84 10.04 1.34
C ARG A 49 -6.30 10.56 -0.02
N MET A 50 -5.41 10.57 -1.01
CA MET A 50 -5.72 11.04 -2.37
C MET A 50 -6.72 10.14 -3.11
N LYS A 51 -6.64 8.82 -2.92
CA LYS A 51 -7.47 7.83 -3.62
C LYS A 51 -8.68 7.36 -2.81
N LYS A 52 -8.96 8.00 -1.67
CA LYS A 52 -10.06 7.65 -0.75
C LYS A 52 -10.03 6.18 -0.34
N GLN A 53 -8.82 5.66 -0.11
CA GLN A 53 -8.59 4.34 0.46
C GLN A 53 -8.18 4.49 1.92
N GLU A 54 -8.26 3.41 2.68
CA GLU A 54 -7.97 3.45 4.11
C GLU A 54 -6.59 2.88 4.40
N TYR A 55 -5.75 3.68 5.05
CA TYR A 55 -4.47 3.19 5.57
C TYR A 55 -4.68 2.61 6.98
N LEU A 56 -4.41 1.32 7.16
CA LEU A 56 -4.59 0.60 8.41
C LEU A 56 -3.34 0.63 9.31
N GLY A 57 -2.26 1.29 8.87
CA GLY A 57 -1.01 1.34 9.59
C GLY A 57 0.03 0.35 9.08
N SER A 58 1.09 0.20 9.88
CA SER A 58 2.20 -0.71 9.61
C SER A 58 2.18 -1.84 10.64
N PRO A 59 1.61 -3.01 10.32
CA PRO A 59 1.46 -4.10 11.29
C PRO A 59 2.79 -4.73 11.70
N ARG A 60 3.84 -4.56 10.88
CA ARG A 60 5.21 -5.00 11.14
C ARG A 60 6.19 -4.14 10.31
N PRO A 61 7.49 -4.13 10.63
CA PRO A 61 8.48 -3.35 9.88
C PRO A 61 8.38 -3.57 8.37
N HIS A 62 8.47 -2.49 7.61
CA HIS A 62 8.39 -2.48 6.14
C HIS A 62 7.05 -2.94 5.54
N ALA A 63 6.04 -3.24 6.35
CA ALA A 63 4.72 -3.65 5.86
C ALA A 63 3.71 -2.50 6.04
N PHE A 64 2.98 -2.15 4.98
CA PHE A 64 1.98 -1.07 4.98
C PHE A 64 0.63 -1.64 4.56
N ALA A 65 -0.34 -1.65 5.47
CA ALA A 65 -1.66 -2.23 5.22
C ALA A 65 -2.65 -1.18 4.71
N VAL A 66 -3.35 -1.49 3.63
CA VAL A 66 -4.30 -0.62 2.94
C VAL A 66 -5.58 -1.38 2.65
N ARG A 67 -6.73 -0.83 3.07
CA ARG A 67 -8.06 -1.39 2.79
C ARG A 67 -8.73 -0.63 1.65
N ARG A 68 -9.31 -1.38 0.72
CA ARG A 68 -10.10 -0.83 -0.38
C ARG A 68 -11.46 -0.36 0.15
N LEU A 69 -11.83 0.88 -0.15
CA LEU A 69 -13.15 1.45 0.21
C LEU A 69 -14.08 1.69 -0.98
N SER A 70 -13.55 1.73 -2.21
CA SER A 70 -14.30 1.92 -3.46
C SER A 70 -13.57 1.28 -4.64
#